data_AF-A0A0D6KE86-F1
#
_entry.id   AF-A0A0D6KE86-F1
#
_cell.length_a   1.000
_cell.length_b   1.000
_cell.length_c   1.000
_cell.angle_alpha   90.00
_cell.angle_beta   90.00
_cell.angle_gamma   90.00
#
_symmetry.space_group_name_H-M   'P 1'
#
loop_
_entity.id
_entity.type
_entity.pdbx_description
1 polymer ?
#
loop_
_entity_poly.entity_id
_entity_poly.type
_entity_poly.pdbx_seq_one_letter_code
_entity_poly.pdbx_strand_id
1 'polypeptide(L)'
;MAESPKITLLALLIALEQLPTSLTSDEQEALETTASQLYLDPDDWDFIKEGLIATIESNPALYQNYQTALTQLQSVSGNIPSAQMPTQKELETELISDNNQPTTFGYFEGEPDRESDEILNVTINVLTRKDPDKAAKKLSFLKRLQNWLPKQQNS
;
A
#
# COMPACT_ATOMS: atom_id res chain seq x y z
N MET A 1 3.61 21.30 -2.16
CA MET A 1 2.42 20.62 -1.60
C MET A 1 2.92 19.32 -0.99
N ALA A 2 2.67 19.07 0.29
CA ALA A 2 3.06 17.80 0.89
C ALA A 2 2.30 16.67 0.19
N GLU A 3 3.02 15.64 -0.23
CA GLU A 3 2.44 14.46 -0.84
C GLU A 3 1.62 13.72 0.23
N SER A 4 0.35 13.39 -0.08
CA SER A 4 -0.53 12.72 0.88
C SER A 4 -0.01 11.30 1.20
N PRO A 5 0.09 10.90 2.48
CA PRO A 5 0.48 9.54 2.86
C PRO A 5 -0.29 8.46 2.12
N LYS A 6 -1.61 8.65 1.97
CA LYS A 6 -2.49 7.75 1.23
C LYS A 6 -2.06 7.54 -0.22
N ILE A 7 -1.62 8.60 -0.92
CA ILE A 7 -1.17 8.51 -2.31
C ILE A 7 0.13 7.70 -2.39
N THR A 8 1.07 7.98 -1.50
CA THR A 8 2.35 7.26 -1.43
C THR A 8 2.13 5.77 -1.13
N LEU A 9 1.27 5.43 -0.17
CA LEU A 9 0.96 4.05 0.20
C LEU A 9 0.19 3.31 -0.91
N LEU A 10 -0.75 3.96 -1.59
CA LEU A 10 -1.42 3.38 -2.76
C LEU A 10 -0.45 3.12 -3.91
N ALA A 11 0.48 4.04 -4.17
CA ALA A 11 1.50 3.87 -5.20
C ALA A 11 2.39 2.65 -4.89
N LEU A 12 2.79 2.47 -3.62
CA LEU A 12 3.56 1.30 -3.19
C LEU A 12 2.79 -0.01 -3.42
N LEU A 13 1.51 -0.08 -3.01
CA LEU A 13 0.70 -1.28 -3.18
C LEU A 13 0.54 -1.66 -4.65
N ILE A 14 0.28 -0.68 -5.51
CA ILE A 14 0.23 -0.85 -6.97
C ILE A 14 1.59 -1.36 -7.50
N ALA A 15 2.70 -0.80 -7.02
CA ALA A 15 4.02 -1.18 -7.47
C ALA A 15 4.39 -2.63 -7.11
N LEU A 16 4.02 -3.07 -5.90
CA LEU A 16 4.17 -4.45 -5.44
C LEU A 16 3.31 -5.43 -6.25
N GLU A 17 2.08 -5.03 -6.59
CA GLU A 17 1.19 -5.84 -7.43
C GLU A 17 1.80 -6.09 -8.82
N GLN A 18 2.43 -5.07 -9.40
CA GLN A 18 3.04 -5.12 -10.74
C GLN A 18 4.45 -5.71 -10.76
N LEU A 19 5.01 -6.08 -9.60
CA LEU A 19 6.40 -6.52 -9.54
C LEU A 19 6.55 -7.88 -10.26
N PRO A 20 7.40 -7.97 -11.30
CA PRO A 20 7.54 -9.19 -12.10
C PRO A 20 8.32 -10.29 -11.36
N THR A 21 9.24 -9.89 -10.50
CA THR A 21 10.07 -10.77 -9.67
C THR A 21 9.67 -10.61 -8.20
N SER A 22 9.82 -11.67 -7.41
CA SER A 22 9.60 -11.55 -5.96
C SER A 22 10.73 -10.74 -5.31
N LEU A 23 10.39 -10.10 -4.20
CA LEU A 23 11.33 -9.36 -3.38
C LEU A 23 12.37 -10.30 -2.75
N THR A 24 13.58 -9.80 -2.55
CA THR A 24 14.65 -10.43 -1.77
C THR A 24 14.34 -10.38 -0.27
N SER A 25 15.07 -11.16 0.53
CA SER A 25 14.89 -11.18 1.99
C SER A 25 15.14 -9.81 2.62
N ASP A 26 16.18 -9.11 2.17
CA ASP A 26 16.56 -7.80 2.73
C ASP A 26 15.49 -6.74 2.40
N GLU A 27 14.92 -6.78 1.19
CA GLU A 27 13.81 -5.89 0.79
C GLU A 27 12.53 -6.19 1.59
N GLN A 28 12.25 -7.46 1.85
CA GLN A 28 11.09 -7.86 2.67
C GLN A 28 11.24 -7.36 4.12
N GLU A 29 12.41 -7.54 4.73
CA GLU A 29 12.70 -7.09 6.09
C GLU A 29 12.62 -5.56 6.22
N ALA A 30 13.10 -4.82 5.21
CA ALA A 30 12.99 -3.37 5.17
C ALA A 30 11.53 -2.89 5.08
N LEU A 31 10.71 -3.57 4.26
CA LEU A 31 9.28 -3.29 4.16
C LEU A 31 8.53 -3.64 5.45
N GLU A 32 8.86 -4.76 6.10
CA GLU A 32 8.28 -5.15 7.40
C GLU A 32 8.64 -4.15 8.50
N THR A 33 9.88 -3.65 8.51
CA THR A 33 10.32 -2.59 9.42
C THR A 33 9.52 -1.31 9.20
N THR A 34 9.32 -0.91 7.94
CA THR A 34 8.49 0.25 7.58
C THR A 34 7.04 0.05 8.03
N ALA A 35 6.50 -1.15 7.88
CA ALA A 35 5.16 -1.49 8.33
C ALA A 35 5.01 -1.40 9.85
N SER A 36 6.05 -1.80 10.59
CA SER A 36 6.11 -1.68 12.04
C SER A 36 6.13 -0.21 12.46
N GLN A 37 6.88 0.65 11.76
CA GLN A 37 6.88 2.09 12.03
C GLN A 37 5.53 2.74 11.72
N LEU A 38 4.90 2.39 10.59
CA LEU A 38 3.53 2.80 10.23
C LEU A 38 2.50 2.41 11.29
N TYR A 39 2.68 1.24 11.92
CA TYR A 39 1.79 0.78 12.99
C TYR A 39 2.04 1.50 14.32
N LEU A 40 3.31 1.76 14.65
CA LEU A 40 3.71 2.32 15.95
C LEU A 40 3.50 3.84 16.03
N ASP A 41 3.86 4.56 14.97
CA ASP A 41 3.82 6.03 14.95
C ASP A 41 3.53 6.58 13.55
N PRO A 42 2.29 6.42 13.04
CA PRO A 42 1.90 6.94 11.72
C PRO A 42 1.96 8.47 11.61
N ASP A 43 2.03 9.17 12.75
CA ASP A 43 2.13 10.63 12.79
C ASP A 43 3.56 11.11 12.40
N ASP A 44 4.59 10.25 12.50
CA ASP A 44 5.97 10.51 12.04
C ASP A 44 6.17 10.18 10.54
N TRP A 45 5.26 10.70 9.71
CA TRP A 45 5.19 10.37 8.28
C TRP A 45 6.47 10.70 7.51
N ASP A 46 7.12 11.82 7.79
CA ASP A 46 8.31 12.24 7.04
C ASP A 46 9.47 11.24 7.22
N PHE A 47 9.68 10.74 8.45
CA PHE A 47 10.69 9.72 8.73
C PHE A 47 10.32 8.37 8.09
N ILE A 48 9.06 7.95 8.23
CA ILE A 48 8.56 6.70 7.63
C ILE A 48 8.71 6.74 6.11
N LYS A 49 8.36 7.87 5.50
CA LYS A 49 8.48 8.07 4.05
C LYS A 49 9.93 7.94 3.60
N GLU A 50 10.88 8.52 4.33
CA GLU A 50 12.31 8.42 3.99
C GLU A 50 12.77 6.95 3.94
N GLY A 51 12.45 6.16 4.98
CA GLY A 51 12.78 4.74 5.02
C GLY A 51 12.09 3.93 3.91
N LEU A 52 10.83 4.26 3.63
CA LEU A 52 10.07 3.62 2.55
C LEU A 52 10.69 3.91 1.19
N ILE A 53 10.99 5.17 0.88
CA ILE A 53 11.57 5.58 -0.40
C ILE A 53 12.96 4.95 -0.58
N ALA A 54 13.79 4.90 0.45
CA ALA A 54 15.08 4.23 0.39
C ALA A 54 14.95 2.74 0.03
N THR A 55 13.95 2.06 0.61
CA THR A 55 13.66 0.65 0.29
C THR A 55 13.22 0.50 -1.16
N ILE A 56 12.31 1.36 -1.63
CA ILE A 56 11.83 1.36 -3.01
C ILE A 56 12.96 1.62 -4.00
N GLU A 57 13.81 2.61 -3.75
CA GLU A 57 14.93 3.01 -4.63
C GLU A 57 16.01 1.93 -4.75
N SER A 58 16.15 1.06 -3.74
CA SER A 58 17.10 -0.06 -3.80
C SER A 58 16.72 -1.13 -4.82
N ASN A 59 15.45 -1.17 -5.24
CA ASN A 59 14.94 -2.09 -6.27
C ASN A 59 14.48 -1.32 -7.52
N PRO A 60 15.25 -1.34 -8.63
CA PRO A 60 14.93 -0.56 -9.82
C PRO A 60 13.54 -0.84 -10.42
N ALA A 61 13.07 -2.10 -10.37
CA ALA A 61 11.76 -2.47 -10.89
C ALA A 61 10.63 -1.93 -9.99
N LEU A 62 10.79 -2.06 -8.66
CA LEU A 62 9.85 -1.51 -7.70
C LEU A 62 9.79 0.01 -7.79
N TYR A 63 10.95 0.68 -7.89
CA TYR A 63 11.04 2.13 -8.07
C TYR A 63 10.34 2.62 -9.33
N GLN A 64 10.58 1.97 -10.48
CA GLN A 64 9.94 2.35 -11.73
C GLN A 64 8.41 2.19 -11.66
N ASN A 65 7.93 1.07 -11.11
CA ASN A 65 6.49 0.83 -10.93
C ASN A 65 5.88 1.85 -9.96
N TYR A 66 6.58 2.16 -8.87
CA TYR A 66 6.17 3.15 -7.88
C TYR A 66 6.05 4.55 -8.48
N GLN A 67 7.07 5.03 -9.19
CA GLN A 67 7.03 6.35 -9.83
C GLN A 67 5.89 6.45 -10.86
N THR A 68 5.66 5.36 -11.60
CA THR A 68 4.56 5.27 -12.58
C THR A 68 3.21 5.39 -11.88
N ALA A 69 2.98 4.59 -10.84
CA ALA A 69 1.74 4.60 -10.06
C ALA A 69 1.53 5.95 -9.37
N LEU A 70 2.58 6.50 -8.79
CA LEU A 70 2.56 7.79 -8.11
C LEU A 70 2.13 8.91 -9.07
N THR A 71 2.75 8.97 -10.25
CA THR A 71 2.41 9.98 -11.27
C THR A 71 0.95 9.87 -11.70
N GLN A 72 0.43 8.65 -11.88
CA GLN A 72 -0.97 8.42 -12.23
C GLN A 72 -1.92 8.89 -11.11
N LEU A 73 -1.62 8.56 -9.86
CA LEU A 73 -2.42 8.98 -8.70
C LEU A 73 -2.38 10.50 -8.47
N GLN A 74 -1.23 11.13 -8.69
CA GLN A 74 -1.08 12.58 -8.62
C GLN A 74 -1.85 13.30 -9.75
N SER A 75 -1.91 12.71 -10.95
CA SER A 75 -2.66 13.30 -12.07
C SER A 75 -4.16 13.41 -11.81
N VAL A 76 -4.72 12.53 -10.97
CA VAL A 76 -6.11 12.61 -10.50
C VAL A 76 -6.25 13.37 -9.18
N SER A 77 -5.15 13.93 -8.66
CA SER A 77 -5.09 14.74 -7.42
C SER A 77 -5.76 14.06 -6.21
N GLY A 78 -5.71 12.72 -6.14
CA GLY A 78 -6.38 11.97 -5.07
C GLY A 78 -7.91 11.97 -5.13
N ASN A 79 -8.54 12.49 -6.19
CA ASN A 79 -9.99 12.39 -6.44
C ASN A 79 -10.37 10.98 -6.93
N ILE A 80 -10.04 9.97 -6.12
CA ILE A 80 -10.34 8.57 -6.40
C ILE A 80 -11.78 8.32 -5.92
N PRO A 81 -12.69 7.88 -6.79
CA PRO A 81 -14.06 7.56 -6.40
C PRO A 81 -14.06 6.45 -5.34
N SER A 82 -14.94 6.52 -4.36
CA SER A 82 -15.09 5.49 -3.31
C SER A 82 -15.33 4.10 -3.90
N ALA A 83 -15.99 3.99 -5.05
CA ALA A 83 -16.18 2.72 -5.77
C ALA A 83 -14.87 2.06 -6.26
N GLN A 84 -13.78 2.83 -6.38
CA GLN A 84 -12.45 2.32 -6.72
C GLN A 84 -11.61 1.98 -5.48
N MET A 85 -12.07 2.38 -4.30
CA MET A 85 -11.44 2.05 -3.02
C MET A 85 -11.90 0.65 -2.56
N PRO A 86 -11.13 -0.02 -1.69
CA PRO A 86 -11.58 -1.26 -1.08
C PRO A 86 -12.66 -0.98 -0.04
N THR A 87 -13.57 -1.94 0.14
CA THR A 87 -14.43 -2.01 1.31
C THR A 87 -13.79 -2.86 2.40
N GLN A 88 -14.12 -2.61 3.67
CA GLN A 88 -13.64 -3.43 4.79
C GLN A 88 -13.89 -4.93 4.57
N LYS A 89 -15.08 -5.29 4.06
CA LYS A 89 -15.45 -6.69 3.79
C LYS A 89 -14.60 -7.34 2.70
N GLU A 90 -14.25 -6.60 1.64
CA GLU A 90 -13.31 -7.08 0.61
C GLU A 90 -11.95 -7.37 1.25
N LEU A 91 -11.42 -6.43 2.05
CA LEU A 91 -10.12 -6.59 2.72
C LEU A 91 -10.11 -7.76 3.70
N GLU A 92 -11.13 -7.91 4.54
CA GLU A 92 -11.26 -9.06 5.45
C GLU A 92 -11.23 -10.38 4.67
N THR A 93 -11.95 -10.48 3.55
CA THR A 93 -11.99 -11.72 2.76
C THR A 93 -10.65 -12.03 2.10
N GLU A 94 -10.02 -11.02 1.48
CA GLU A 94 -8.82 -11.19 0.68
C GLU A 94 -7.55 -11.31 1.54
N LEU A 95 -7.55 -10.70 2.73
CA LEU A 95 -6.41 -10.73 3.65
C LEU A 95 -6.48 -11.89 4.65
N ILE A 96 -7.65 -12.33 5.13
CA ILE A 96 -7.74 -13.42 6.12
C ILE A 96 -7.30 -14.78 5.53
N SER A 97 -7.46 -14.97 4.22
CA SER A 97 -7.29 -16.28 3.56
C SER A 97 -5.87 -16.89 3.60
N ASP A 98 -4.83 -16.14 4.01
CA ASP A 98 -3.45 -16.63 4.05
C ASP A 98 -2.82 -16.72 5.44
N ASN A 99 -3.45 -16.17 6.48
CA ASN A 99 -2.88 -16.12 7.82
C ASN A 99 -3.66 -17.02 8.78
N ASN A 100 -3.01 -18.10 9.22
CA ASN A 100 -3.46 -18.90 10.38
C ASN A 100 -3.32 -18.14 11.73
N GLN A 101 -2.99 -16.85 11.69
CA GLN A 101 -3.04 -15.96 12.85
C GLN A 101 -4.17 -14.95 12.66
N PRO A 102 -5.09 -14.81 13.63
CA PRO A 102 -6.11 -13.78 13.57
C PRO A 102 -5.42 -12.41 13.60
N THR A 103 -5.29 -11.78 12.44
CA THR A 103 -4.97 -10.35 12.40
C THR A 103 -6.26 -9.64 12.79
N THR A 104 -6.40 -9.31 14.07
CA THR A 104 -7.43 -8.39 14.53
C THR A 104 -7.19 -7.07 13.83
N PHE A 105 -7.97 -6.76 12.80
CA PHE A 105 -8.15 -5.38 12.36
C PHE A 105 -8.65 -4.64 13.60
N GLY A 106 -7.82 -3.79 14.19
CA GLY A 106 -8.06 -3.23 15.52
C GLY A 106 -9.46 -2.64 15.62
N TYR A 107 -10.32 -3.23 16.45
CA TYR A 107 -11.61 -2.66 16.80
C TYR A 107 -11.34 -1.49 17.77
N PHE A 108 -11.69 -0.27 17.37
CA PHE A 108 -11.58 0.92 18.23
C PHE A 108 -12.93 1.17 18.92
N GLU A 109 -12.97 1.09 20.25
CA GLU A 109 -14.10 1.56 21.09
C GLU A 109 -13.83 3.00 21.58
N GLY A 110 -13.94 3.98 20.68
CA GLY A 110 -13.82 5.41 21.00
C GLY A 110 -14.48 6.28 19.93
N GLU A 111 -14.83 7.53 20.28
CA GLU A 111 -15.47 8.47 19.34
C GLU A 111 -14.68 8.56 18.01
N PRO A 112 -15.39 8.58 16.87
CA PRO A 112 -14.84 8.40 15.54
C PRO A 112 -14.11 9.65 15.05
N ASP A 113 -12.93 9.94 15.58
CA ASP A 113 -12.01 10.94 15.01
C ASP A 113 -10.82 10.29 14.28
N ARG A 114 -10.80 8.95 14.22
CA ARG A 114 -9.83 8.12 13.48
C ARG A 114 -10.53 6.95 12.78
N GLU A 115 -11.67 7.22 12.15
CA GLU A 115 -12.34 6.28 11.24
C GLU A 115 -11.41 5.95 10.05
N SER A 116 -11.10 4.66 9.88
CA SER A 116 -11.08 4.04 8.54
C SER A 116 -10.03 4.54 7.53
N ASP A 117 -8.74 4.58 7.88
CA ASP A 117 -7.71 4.63 6.81
C ASP A 117 -7.45 3.20 6.30
N GLU A 118 -8.38 2.68 5.49
CA GLU A 118 -8.29 1.31 4.97
C GLU A 118 -7.00 1.08 4.19
N ILE A 119 -6.44 2.15 3.61
CA ILE A 119 -5.17 2.12 2.89
C ILE A 119 -4.00 1.91 3.84
N LEU A 120 -3.93 2.64 4.95
CA LEU A 120 -2.90 2.40 5.96
C LEU A 120 -2.94 0.96 6.47
N ASN A 121 -4.13 0.50 6.84
CA ASN A 121 -4.33 -0.84 7.40
C ASN A 121 -3.98 -1.95 6.40
N VAL A 122 -4.41 -1.83 5.14
CA VAL A 122 -4.05 -2.82 4.11
C VAL A 122 -2.57 -2.77 3.79
N THR A 123 -1.93 -1.59 3.78
CA THR A 123 -0.49 -1.49 3.57
C THR A 123 0.27 -2.19 4.68
N ILE A 124 -0.04 -1.92 5.94
CA ILE A 124 0.60 -2.62 7.08
C ILE A 124 0.43 -4.15 6.93
N ASN A 125 -0.78 -4.62 6.62
CA ASN A 125 -1.03 -6.06 6.46
C ASN A 125 -0.27 -6.70 5.30
N VAL A 126 -0.15 -5.99 4.15
CA VAL A 126 0.59 -6.50 2.99
C VAL A 126 2.08 -6.56 3.28
N LEU A 127 2.64 -5.50 3.86
CA LEU A 127 4.07 -5.37 4.10
C LEU A 127 4.59 -6.28 5.22
N THR A 128 3.75 -6.68 6.18
CA THR A 128 4.11 -7.61 7.27
C THR A 128 4.05 -9.09 6.85
N ARG A 129 3.69 -9.39 5.59
CA ARG A 129 3.64 -10.77 5.10
C ARG A 129 5.00 -11.23 4.60
N LYS A 130 5.21 -12.54 4.70
CA LYS A 130 6.39 -13.21 4.14
C LYS A 130 6.59 -12.97 2.64
N ASP A 131 5.52 -12.78 1.87
CA ASP A 131 5.58 -12.50 0.44
C ASP A 131 4.71 -11.27 0.11
N PRO A 132 5.19 -10.03 0.35
CA PRO A 132 4.40 -8.81 0.16
C PRO A 132 3.92 -8.61 -1.28
N ASP A 133 4.75 -8.97 -2.27
CA ASP A 133 4.39 -8.90 -3.70
C ASP A 133 3.21 -9.83 -4.04
N LYS A 134 3.21 -11.05 -3.50
CA LYS A 134 2.12 -12.02 -3.72
C LYS A 134 0.86 -11.60 -3.00
N ALA A 135 0.98 -11.00 -1.82
CA ALA A 135 -0.15 -10.47 -1.08
C ALA A 135 -0.82 -9.32 -1.82
N ALA A 136 -0.04 -8.37 -2.35
CA ALA A 136 -0.56 -7.28 -3.18
C ALA A 136 -1.31 -7.80 -4.41
N LYS A 137 -0.80 -8.84 -5.09
CA LYS A 137 -1.44 -9.46 -6.27
C LYS A 137 -2.82 -10.08 -6.02
N LYS A 138 -3.15 -10.40 -4.77
CA LYS A 138 -4.46 -10.95 -4.38
C LYS A 138 -5.52 -9.87 -4.20
N LEU A 139 -5.10 -8.62 -4.03
CA LEU A 139 -6.01 -7.51 -3.77
C LEU A 139 -6.75 -7.09 -5.04
N SER A 140 -8.05 -7.38 -5.10
CA SER A 140 -8.85 -7.13 -6.30
C SER A 140 -9.05 -5.64 -6.56
N PHE A 141 -9.10 -4.83 -5.50
CA PHE A 141 -9.25 -3.38 -5.61
C PHE A 141 -8.05 -2.71 -6.29
N LEU A 142 -6.83 -3.26 -6.16
CA LEU A 142 -5.65 -2.68 -6.82
C LEU A 142 -5.77 -2.78 -8.34
N LYS A 143 -6.29 -3.90 -8.85
CA LYS A 143 -6.57 -4.07 -10.28
C LYS A 143 -7.69 -3.15 -10.75
N ARG A 144 -8.75 -3.02 -9.94
CA ARG A 144 -9.86 -2.10 -10.21
C ARG A 144 -9.37 -0.64 -10.29
N LEU A 145 -8.60 -0.22 -9.30
CA LEU A 145 -8.00 1.11 -9.23
C LEU A 145 -7.05 1.38 -10.41
N GLN A 146 -6.15 0.45 -10.73
CA GLN A 146 -5.26 0.58 -11.89
C GLN A 146 -6.01 0.72 -13.21
N ASN A 147 -7.09 -0.05 -13.40
CA ASN A 147 -7.90 0.02 -14.62
C ASN A 147 -8.64 1.36 -14.76
N TRP A 148 -8.95 2.00 -13.63
CA TRP A 148 -9.57 3.32 -13.59
C TRP A 148 -8.56 4.46 -13.78
N LEU A 149 -7.32 4.29 -13.29
CA LEU A 149 -6.28 5.30 -13.41
C LEU A 149 -5.95 5.59 -14.89
N PRO A 150 -5.57 6.84 -15.21
CA PRO A 150 -5.19 7.19 -16.57
C PRO A 150 -3.97 6.37 -16.97
N LYS A 151 -4.08 5.65 -18.08
CA LYS A 151 -2.94 4.96 -18.67
C LYS A 151 -1.94 6.01 -19.12
N GLN A 152 -0.68 5.85 -18.72
CA GLN A 152 0.42 6.65 -19.26
C GLN A 152 0.43 6.46 -20.78
N GLN A 153 0.08 7.51 -21.51
CA GLN A 153 0.29 7.55 -22.95
C GLN A 153 1.78 7.77 -23.15
N ASN A 154 2.52 6.69 -23.38
CA ASN A 154 3.87 6.80 -23.94
C ASN A 154 3.74 7.53 -25.30
N SER A 155 4.17 8.79 -25.34
CA SER A 155 4.48 9.50 -26.58
C SER A 155 5.98 9.46 -26.82
#